data_AF-A0A971L4F2-F1
#
_entry.id   AF-A0A971L4F2-F1
#
_cell.length_a   1.000
_cell.length_b   1.000
_cell.length_c   1.000
_cell.angle_alpha   90.00
_cell.angle_beta   90.00
_cell.angle_gamma   90.00
#
_symmetry.space_group_name_H-M   'P 1'
#
loop_
_entity.id
_entity.type
_entity.pdbx_description
1 polymer ?
#
loop_
_entity_poly.entity_id
_entity_poly.type
_entity_poly.pdbx_seq_one_letter_code
_entity_poly.pdbx_strand_id
1 'polypeptide(L)'
;METSLMNASPEAFDAIRPYRDEEVREVVERLTHDTEFINIVLRFKFPRLANSLLALPLRWLVARELKKRLAKINSVDDLQVYVEGYMAQMIANTTQGFTVVGLDSLEPNQSYLFISNHRDIAMDPAFVNYALHVNGRNTVRIAIGDNLLKKNYVNDLMRLNKSFIVQRSAKGVRQMMA
;
A
#
# COMPACT_ATOMS: atom_id res chain seq x y z
N MET A 1 27.29 -13.05 13.98
CA MET A 1 26.34 -12.04 13.48
C MET A 1 24.91 -12.57 13.40
N GLU A 2 24.66 -13.86 13.11
CA GLU A 2 23.32 -14.47 13.16
C GLU A 2 22.61 -14.35 14.52
N THR A 3 23.36 -14.47 15.62
CA THR A 3 22.84 -14.32 16.99
C THR A 3 22.37 -12.91 17.35
N SER A 4 22.70 -11.89 16.54
CA SER A 4 22.33 -10.49 16.81
C SER A 4 20.91 -10.14 16.34
N LEU A 5 20.39 -10.84 15.32
CA LEU A 5 19.04 -10.58 14.80
C LEU A 5 17.95 -11.34 15.59
N MET A 6 18.29 -12.49 16.18
CA MET A 6 17.37 -13.25 17.05
C MET A 6 17.10 -12.54 18.39
N ASN A 7 17.94 -11.58 18.78
CA ASN A 7 17.80 -10.77 20.00
C ASN A 7 17.50 -9.28 19.71
N ALA A 8 17.16 -8.92 18.47
CA ALA A 8 16.85 -7.54 18.13
C ALA A 8 15.53 -7.12 18.82
N SER A 9 15.52 -5.96 19.48
CA SER A 9 14.27 -5.42 20.00
C SER A 9 13.29 -5.18 18.85
N PRO A 10 11.97 -5.31 19.06
CA PRO A 10 10.98 -5.07 18.01
C PRO A 10 11.15 -3.73 17.28
N GLU A 11 11.71 -2.73 17.96
CA GLU A 11 12.01 -1.39 17.44
C GLU A 11 13.04 -1.40 16.30
N ALA A 12 13.94 -2.39 16.27
CA ALA A 12 14.94 -2.54 15.21
C ALA A 12 14.30 -2.73 13.81
N PHE A 13 13.03 -3.14 13.76
CA PHE A 13 12.28 -3.37 12.53
C PHE A 13 11.26 -2.26 12.21
N ASP A 14 11.19 -1.21 13.02
CA ASP A 14 10.20 -0.13 12.84
C ASP A 14 10.31 0.53 11.46
N ALA A 15 11.53 0.69 10.93
CA ALA A 15 11.75 1.30 9.63
C ALA A 15 11.23 0.46 8.44
N ILE A 16 11.05 -0.86 8.63
CA ILE A 16 10.67 -1.78 7.54
C ILE A 16 9.30 -2.40 7.71
N ARG A 17 8.68 -2.33 8.89
CA ARG A 17 7.37 -2.94 9.13
C ARG A 17 6.22 -2.10 8.57
N PRO A 18 5.05 -2.72 8.37
CA PRO A 18 3.80 -1.99 8.16
C PRO A 18 3.48 -1.01 9.29
N TYR A 19 2.67 0.00 8.97
CA TYR A 19 2.08 0.86 9.98
C TYR A 19 1.03 0.12 10.81
N ARG A 20 0.91 0.52 12.08
CA ARG A 20 -0.14 0.14 13.03
C ARG A 20 -1.21 1.23 13.05
N ASP A 21 -2.39 0.90 13.55
CA ASP A 21 -3.54 1.82 13.58
C ASP A 21 -3.20 3.15 14.29
N GLU A 22 -2.43 3.11 15.37
CA GLU A 22 -1.95 4.29 16.11
C GLU A 22 -1.11 5.25 15.25
N GLU A 23 -0.44 4.76 14.20
CA GLU A 23 0.41 5.55 13.31
C GLU A 23 -0.36 6.07 12.08
N VAL A 24 -1.49 5.45 11.72
CA VAL A 24 -2.22 5.72 10.47
C VAL A 24 -2.62 7.19 10.36
N ARG A 25 -3.14 7.76 11.45
CA ARG A 25 -3.65 9.14 11.44
C ARG A 25 -2.57 10.15 11.07
N GLU A 26 -1.40 10.02 11.67
CA GLU A 26 -0.28 10.91 11.42
C GLU A 26 0.24 10.76 9.98
N VAL A 27 0.37 9.52 9.50
CA VAL A 27 0.84 9.23 8.15
C VAL A 27 -0.12 9.80 7.10
N VAL A 28 -1.42 9.59 7.27
CA VAL A 28 -2.45 10.14 6.39
C VAL A 28 -2.39 11.67 6.36
N GLU A 29 -2.18 12.31 7.51
CA GLU A 29 -2.03 13.76 7.58
C GLU A 29 -0.80 14.23 6.80
N ARG A 30 0.36 13.58 6.98
CA ARG A 30 1.57 13.90 6.21
C ARG A 30 1.32 13.76 4.70
N LEU A 31 0.69 12.67 4.26
CA LEU A 31 0.33 12.45 2.85
C LEU A 31 -0.56 13.57 2.29
N THR A 32 -1.56 14.03 3.05
CA THR A 32 -2.46 15.11 2.58
C THR A 32 -1.79 16.47 2.45
N HIS A 33 -0.62 16.67 3.06
CA HIS A 33 0.19 17.88 2.94
C HIS A 33 1.37 17.72 1.98
N ASP A 34 1.65 16.50 1.50
CA ASP A 34 2.71 16.23 0.55
C ASP A 34 2.36 16.77 -0.84
N THR A 35 3.10 17.80 -1.24
CA THR A 35 2.95 18.50 -2.52
C THR A 35 3.10 17.56 -3.72
N GLU A 36 4.06 16.63 -3.64
CA GLU A 36 4.38 15.74 -4.73
C GLU A 36 3.30 14.68 -4.91
N PHE A 37 2.80 14.13 -3.80
CA PHE A 37 1.66 13.23 -3.80
C PHE A 37 0.42 13.90 -4.40
N ILE A 38 0.06 15.11 -3.95
CA ILE A 38 -1.08 15.87 -4.49
C ILE A 38 -0.93 16.09 -6.00
N ASN A 39 0.27 16.45 -6.46
CA ASN A 39 0.54 16.66 -7.88
C ASN A 39 0.38 15.37 -8.70
N ILE A 40 0.74 14.22 -8.15
CA ILE A 40 0.54 12.93 -8.82
C ILE A 40 -0.94 12.59 -8.91
N VAL A 41 -1.70 12.79 -7.84
CA VAL A 41 -3.16 12.59 -7.86
C VAL A 41 -3.84 13.52 -8.86
N LEU A 42 -3.39 14.79 -8.93
CA LEU A 42 -3.87 15.75 -9.92
C LEU A 42 -3.61 15.27 -11.36
N ARG A 43 -2.38 14.83 -11.66
CA ARG A 43 -2.00 14.31 -12.99
C ARG A 43 -2.78 13.05 -13.36
N PHE A 44 -3.03 12.17 -12.40
CA PHE A 44 -3.80 10.96 -12.61
C PHE A 44 -5.28 11.26 -12.90
N LYS A 45 -5.91 12.14 -12.09
CA LYS A 45 -7.33 12.48 -12.25
C LYS A 45 -7.62 13.43 -13.41
N PHE A 46 -6.71 14.36 -13.69
CA PHE A 46 -6.90 15.44 -14.66
C PHE A 46 -5.70 15.57 -15.61
N PRO A 47 -5.36 14.51 -16.38
CA PRO A 47 -4.13 14.47 -17.18
C PRO A 47 -4.01 15.63 -18.19
N ARG A 48 -5.13 16.08 -18.76
CA ARG A 48 -5.17 17.20 -19.72
C ARG A 48 -5.04 18.58 -19.07
N LEU A 49 -5.46 18.73 -17.81
CA LEU A 49 -5.49 20.02 -17.11
C LEU A 49 -4.30 20.22 -16.18
N ALA A 50 -3.59 19.14 -15.82
CA ALA A 50 -2.48 19.18 -14.88
C ALA A 50 -1.28 20.03 -15.35
N ASN A 51 -1.17 20.30 -16.66
CA ASN A 51 -0.12 21.15 -17.25
C ASN A 51 -0.65 22.49 -17.77
N SER A 52 -1.90 22.85 -17.45
CA SER A 52 -2.54 24.10 -17.86
C SER A 52 -2.41 25.17 -16.76
N LEU A 53 -2.74 26.43 -17.08
CA LEU A 53 -2.87 27.53 -16.12
C LEU A 53 -3.87 27.23 -14.99
N LEU A 54 -4.79 26.29 -15.21
CA LEU A 54 -5.74 25.79 -14.21
C LEU A 54 -5.11 24.84 -13.17
N ALA A 55 -3.85 24.44 -13.32
CA ALA A 55 -3.21 23.48 -12.43
C ALA A 55 -3.14 23.96 -10.97
N LEU A 56 -2.88 25.27 -10.74
CA LEU A 56 -2.79 25.84 -9.39
C LEU A 56 -4.11 25.75 -8.60
N PRO A 57 -5.25 26.27 -9.10
CA PRO A 57 -6.53 26.14 -8.38
C PRO A 57 -6.99 24.68 -8.28
N LEU A 58 -6.75 23.86 -9.31
CA LEU A 58 -7.07 22.42 -9.27
C LEU A 58 -6.27 21.68 -8.20
N ARG A 59 -4.99 22.01 -8.03
CA ARG A 59 -4.15 21.41 -6.98
C ARG A 59 -4.70 21.69 -5.59
N TRP A 60 -5.13 22.92 -5.31
CA TRP A 60 -5.79 23.25 -4.05
C TRP A 60 -7.09 22.47 -3.85
N LEU A 61 -7.92 22.35 -4.89
CA LEU A 61 -9.15 21.56 -4.85
C LEU A 61 -8.87 20.07 -4.57
N VAL A 62 -7.87 19.49 -5.25
CA VAL A 62 -7.46 18.10 -5.04
C VAL A 62 -6.96 17.89 -3.61
N ALA A 63 -6.10 18.78 -3.11
CA ALA A 63 -5.61 18.71 -1.73
C ALA A 63 -6.76 18.76 -0.71
N ARG A 64 -7.72 19.67 -0.90
CA ARG A 64 -8.88 19.81 -0.02
C ARG A 64 -9.78 18.57 -0.04
N GLU A 65 -10.03 18.03 -1.23
CA GLU A 65 -10.84 16.82 -1.39
C GLU A 65 -10.14 15.58 -0.82
N LEU A 66 -8.82 15.44 -1.05
CA LEU A 66 -8.01 14.38 -0.42
C LEU A 66 -8.08 14.47 1.10
N LYS A 67 -7.87 15.67 1.67
CA LYS A 67 -7.98 15.89 3.11
C LYS A 67 -9.36 15.50 3.63
N LYS A 68 -10.43 15.87 2.94
CA LYS A 68 -11.81 15.52 3.34
C LYS A 68 -12.07 14.01 3.29
N ARG A 69 -11.62 13.32 2.24
CA ARG A 69 -11.82 11.87 2.08
C ARG A 69 -11.00 11.07 3.09
N LEU A 70 -9.73 11.42 3.23
CA LEU A 70 -8.80 10.72 4.09
C LEU A 70 -8.98 11.08 5.57
N ALA A 71 -9.69 12.17 5.90
CA ALA A 71 -9.98 12.54 7.28
C ALA A 71 -10.77 11.48 8.07
N LYS A 72 -11.47 10.58 7.37
CA LYS A 72 -12.24 9.49 7.98
C LYS A 72 -11.41 8.24 8.26
N ILE A 73 -10.16 8.18 7.78
CA ILE A 73 -9.29 7.02 7.90
C ILE A 73 -8.47 7.18 9.18
N ASN A 74 -8.71 6.31 10.16
CA ASN A 74 -7.99 6.31 11.44
C ASN A 74 -7.31 4.97 11.73
N SER A 75 -7.61 3.94 10.96
CA SER A 75 -7.04 2.60 11.08
C SER A 75 -6.64 2.03 9.71
N VAL A 76 -5.87 0.94 9.74
CA VAL A 76 -5.51 0.17 8.56
C VAL A 76 -6.75 -0.48 7.95
N ASP A 77 -7.75 -0.82 8.77
CA ASP A 77 -9.04 -1.36 8.34
C ASP A 77 -9.86 -0.32 7.57
N ASP A 78 -9.98 0.91 8.08
CA ASP A 78 -10.67 2.01 7.38
C ASP A 78 -10.09 2.22 5.97
N LEU A 79 -8.77 2.13 5.84
CA LEU A 79 -8.09 2.23 4.54
C LEU A 79 -8.42 1.04 3.64
N GLN A 80 -8.49 -0.17 4.17
CA GLN A 80 -8.86 -1.37 3.41
C GLN A 80 -10.29 -1.27 2.87
N VAL A 81 -11.24 -0.86 3.70
CA VAL A 81 -12.63 -0.61 3.28
C VAL A 81 -12.70 0.47 2.20
N TYR A 82 -11.93 1.56 2.36
CA TYR A 82 -11.85 2.61 1.34
C TYR A 82 -11.29 2.09 0.01
N VAL A 83 -10.23 1.28 0.05
CA VAL A 83 -9.59 0.68 -1.13
C VAL A 83 -10.50 -0.39 -1.77
N GLU A 84 -11.25 -1.17 -0.99
CA GLU A 84 -12.20 -2.16 -1.49
C GLU A 84 -13.23 -1.51 -2.42
N GLY A 85 -13.85 -0.41 -2.00
CA GLY A 85 -14.84 0.30 -2.83
C GLY A 85 -14.24 0.80 -4.14
N TYR A 86 -13.00 1.27 -4.11
CA TYR A 86 -12.27 1.66 -5.33
C TYR A 86 -11.98 0.45 -6.22
N MET A 87 -11.53 -0.67 -5.65
CA MET A 87 -11.25 -1.91 -6.38
C MET A 87 -12.52 -2.48 -7.03
N ALA A 88 -13.65 -2.51 -6.31
CA ALA A 88 -14.93 -2.94 -6.85
C ALA A 88 -15.34 -2.10 -8.06
N GLN A 89 -15.22 -0.77 -7.96
CA GLN A 89 -15.52 0.14 -9.07
C GLN A 89 -14.57 -0.04 -10.25
N MET A 90 -13.27 -0.23 -10.00
CA MET A 90 -12.27 -0.45 -11.05
C MET A 90 -12.53 -1.78 -11.77
N ILE A 91 -12.74 -2.87 -11.03
CA ILE A 91 -13.09 -4.18 -11.59
C ILE A 91 -14.32 -4.08 -12.49
N ALA A 92 -15.39 -3.44 -12.00
CA ALA A 92 -16.63 -3.32 -12.76
C ALA A 92 -16.49 -2.53 -14.06
N ASN A 93 -15.60 -1.54 -14.11
CA ASN A 93 -15.52 -0.59 -15.23
C ASN A 93 -14.34 -0.84 -16.18
N THR A 94 -13.30 -1.55 -15.76
CA THR A 94 -12.04 -1.64 -16.52
C THR A 94 -11.54 -3.05 -16.77
N THR A 95 -12.22 -4.08 -16.25
CA THR A 95 -11.84 -5.49 -16.51
C THR A 95 -12.94 -6.21 -17.29
N GLN A 96 -12.61 -7.37 -17.87
CA GLN A 96 -13.57 -8.26 -18.51
C GLN A 96 -14.22 -9.25 -17.52
N GLY A 97 -14.10 -8.98 -16.22
CA GLY A 97 -14.46 -9.90 -15.15
C GLY A 97 -13.29 -10.16 -14.21
N PHE A 98 -13.62 -10.65 -13.02
CA PHE A 98 -12.67 -11.03 -11.98
C PHE A 98 -13.20 -12.28 -11.28
N THR A 99 -12.39 -13.34 -11.23
CA THR A 99 -12.79 -14.64 -10.68
C THR A 99 -11.77 -15.08 -9.65
N VAL A 100 -12.26 -15.59 -8.52
CA VAL A 100 -11.47 -16.15 -7.43
C VAL A 100 -11.85 -17.61 -7.27
N VAL A 101 -10.85 -18.51 -7.21
CA VAL A 101 -11.07 -19.96 -7.08
C VAL A 101 -10.10 -20.50 -6.02
N GLY A 102 -10.56 -21.46 -5.21
CA GLY A 102 -9.74 -22.17 -4.22
C GLY A 102 -9.56 -21.44 -2.88
N LEU A 103 -10.21 -20.29 -2.69
CA LEU A 103 -10.19 -19.56 -1.43
C LEU A 103 -11.02 -20.26 -0.33
N ASP A 104 -12.03 -21.00 -0.74
CA ASP A 104 -12.87 -21.88 0.07
C ASP A 104 -12.10 -23.07 0.64
N SER A 105 -11.04 -23.52 -0.04
CA SER A 105 -10.15 -24.60 0.44
C SER A 105 -9.17 -24.16 1.52
N LEU A 106 -9.09 -22.86 1.84
CA LEU A 106 -8.21 -22.34 2.88
C LEU A 106 -8.94 -22.27 4.22
N GLU A 107 -8.30 -22.74 5.29
CA GLU A 107 -8.86 -22.65 6.63
C GLU A 107 -8.90 -21.18 7.10
N PRO A 108 -10.02 -20.72 7.69
CA PRO A 108 -10.05 -19.44 8.39
C PRO A 108 -9.03 -19.42 9.53
N ASN A 109 -8.40 -18.27 9.79
CA ASN A 109 -7.43 -18.04 10.87
C ASN A 109 -6.08 -18.79 10.77
N GLN A 110 -5.86 -19.55 9.70
CA GLN A 110 -4.54 -20.12 9.40
C GLN A 110 -3.68 -19.11 8.63
N SER A 111 -2.37 -19.08 8.92
CA SER A 111 -1.41 -18.25 8.18
C SER A 111 -1.00 -18.92 6.87
N TYR A 112 -1.05 -18.17 5.78
CA TYR A 112 -0.67 -18.63 4.45
C TYR A 112 0.35 -17.69 3.80
N LEU A 113 1.26 -18.25 3.00
CA LEU A 113 2.13 -17.51 2.10
C LEU A 113 1.54 -17.55 0.69
N PHE A 114 1.08 -16.39 0.22
CA PHE A 114 0.59 -16.24 -1.16
C PHE A 114 1.76 -15.88 -2.08
N ILE A 115 1.96 -16.66 -3.12
CA ILE A 115 2.98 -16.43 -4.14
C ILE A 115 2.26 -16.03 -5.43
N SER A 116 2.44 -14.79 -5.86
CA SER A 116 1.91 -14.29 -7.12
C SER A 116 3.02 -14.21 -8.17
N ASN A 117 2.62 -14.12 -9.43
CA ASN A 117 3.48 -13.61 -10.48
C ASN A 117 3.85 -12.13 -10.20
N HIS A 118 4.77 -11.57 -10.99
CA HIS A 118 5.26 -10.19 -10.82
C HIS A 118 4.92 -9.34 -12.05
N ARG A 119 3.64 -9.33 -12.44
CA ARG A 119 3.22 -8.56 -13.62
C ARG A 119 2.98 -7.11 -13.25
N ASP A 120 2.43 -6.85 -12.07
CA ASP A 120 2.21 -5.51 -11.56
C ASP A 120 2.41 -5.46 -10.05
N ILE A 121 3.39 -4.67 -9.61
CA ILE A 121 3.76 -4.60 -8.20
C ILE A 121 2.66 -4.06 -7.28
N ALA A 122 1.75 -3.23 -7.80
CA ALA A 122 0.70 -2.61 -7.01
C ALA A 122 -0.63 -3.35 -7.17
N MET A 123 -0.99 -3.71 -8.40
CA MET A 123 -2.30 -4.30 -8.71
C MET A 123 -2.38 -5.78 -8.32
N ASP A 124 -1.32 -6.55 -8.48
CA ASP A 124 -1.32 -7.98 -8.10
C ASP A 124 -1.73 -8.17 -6.62
N PRO A 125 -1.07 -7.50 -5.64
CA PRO A 125 -1.50 -7.61 -4.25
C PRO A 125 -2.83 -6.92 -3.96
N ALA A 126 -3.21 -5.88 -4.73
CA ALA A 126 -4.52 -5.25 -4.58
C ALA A 126 -5.67 -6.21 -4.92
N PHE A 127 -5.54 -7.01 -5.98
CA PHE A 127 -6.53 -8.04 -6.32
C PHE A 127 -6.59 -9.15 -5.28
N VAL A 128 -5.44 -9.61 -4.77
CA VAL A 128 -5.40 -10.60 -3.69
C VAL A 128 -6.06 -10.06 -2.42
N ASN A 129 -5.74 -8.82 -2.02
CA ASN A 129 -6.35 -8.17 -0.87
C ASN A 129 -7.86 -7.98 -1.05
N TYR A 130 -8.30 -7.54 -2.23
CA TYR A 130 -9.72 -7.42 -2.55
C TYR A 130 -10.44 -8.78 -2.42
N ALA A 131 -9.89 -9.84 -3.03
CA ALA A 131 -10.45 -11.18 -2.95
C ALA A 131 -10.55 -11.69 -1.51
N LEU A 132 -9.53 -11.46 -0.68
CA LEU A 132 -9.54 -11.85 0.74
C LEU A 132 -10.58 -11.05 1.52
N HIS A 133 -10.59 -9.73 1.35
CA HIS A 133 -11.43 -8.81 2.13
C HIS A 133 -12.92 -9.06 1.88
N VAL A 134 -13.36 -9.17 0.62
CA VAL A 134 -14.78 -9.45 0.29
C VAL A 134 -15.24 -10.86 0.71
N ASN A 135 -14.30 -11.75 1.04
CA ASN A 135 -14.57 -13.08 1.60
C ASN A 135 -14.37 -13.11 3.14
N GLY A 136 -14.33 -11.96 3.81
CA GLY A 136 -14.24 -11.86 5.27
C GLY A 136 -12.91 -12.32 5.85
N ARG A 137 -11.82 -12.28 5.06
CA ARG A 137 -10.47 -12.70 5.48
C ARG A 137 -9.56 -11.48 5.64
N ASN A 138 -8.58 -11.63 6.52
CA ASN A 138 -7.50 -10.66 6.67
C ASN A 138 -6.70 -10.51 5.35
N THR A 139 -6.39 -9.27 5.00
CA THR A 139 -5.51 -8.92 3.87
C THR A 139 -4.06 -9.34 4.10
N VAL A 140 -3.30 -9.52 3.01
CA VAL A 140 -1.89 -9.95 3.08
C VAL A 140 -0.98 -8.84 3.60
N ARG A 141 0.22 -9.25 4.05
CA ARG A 141 1.37 -8.35 4.18
C ARG A 141 2.26 -8.50 2.95
N ILE A 142 2.65 -7.41 2.32
CA ILE A 142 3.28 -7.42 1.01
C ILE A 142 4.78 -7.19 1.15
N ALA A 143 5.61 -8.09 0.61
CA ALA A 143 7.05 -7.86 0.55
C ALA A 143 7.38 -6.90 -0.61
N ILE A 144 8.01 -5.76 -0.32
CA ILE A 144 8.43 -4.79 -1.36
C ILE A 144 9.91 -4.44 -1.24
N GLY A 145 10.61 -4.34 -2.37
CA GLY A 145 12.01 -3.91 -2.39
C GLY A 145 12.16 -2.40 -2.11
N ASP A 146 13.21 -2.05 -1.36
CA ASP A 146 13.62 -0.67 -1.09
C ASP A 146 13.89 0.19 -2.35
N ASN A 147 14.22 -0.44 -3.48
CA ASN A 147 14.58 0.23 -4.73
C ASN A 147 13.47 1.14 -5.32
N LEU A 148 12.22 0.95 -4.89
CA LEU A 148 11.07 1.73 -5.35
C LEU A 148 10.68 2.86 -4.39
N LEU A 149 11.27 2.88 -3.19
CA LEU A 149 10.88 3.76 -2.09
C LEU A 149 11.75 5.03 -2.04
N LYS A 150 11.99 5.64 -3.21
CA LYS A 150 12.85 6.83 -3.33
C LYS A 150 12.23 8.11 -2.76
N LYS A 151 10.91 8.11 -2.57
CA LYS A 151 10.14 9.27 -2.13
C LYS A 151 9.35 8.91 -0.88
N ASN A 152 9.30 9.82 0.08
CA ASN A 152 8.70 9.57 1.39
C ASN A 152 7.23 9.16 1.29
N TYR A 153 6.43 9.85 0.46
CA TYR A 153 5.03 9.49 0.27
C TYR A 153 4.85 8.06 -0.29
N VAL A 154 5.79 7.56 -1.10
CA VAL A 154 5.72 6.18 -1.63
C VAL A 154 5.97 5.19 -0.51
N ASN A 155 6.97 5.44 0.33
CA ASN A 155 7.23 4.64 1.52
C ASN A 155 5.99 4.59 2.42
N ASP A 156 5.40 5.76 2.69
CA ASP A 156 4.21 5.88 3.52
C ASP A 156 3.01 5.09 2.95
N LEU A 157 2.72 5.24 1.66
CA LEU A 157 1.63 4.52 0.99
C LEU A 157 1.83 3.00 1.02
N MET A 158 3.05 2.52 0.77
CA MET A 158 3.32 1.09 0.75
C MET A 158 3.16 0.49 2.15
N ARG A 159 3.67 1.16 3.19
CA ARG A 159 3.56 0.69 4.58
C ARG A 159 2.13 0.78 5.12
N LEU A 160 1.35 1.76 4.69
CA LEU A 160 -0.10 1.83 4.95
C LEU A 160 -0.84 0.64 4.30
N ASN A 161 -0.43 0.23 3.10
CA ASN A 161 -0.95 -0.97 2.42
C ASN A 161 -0.36 -2.28 2.97
N LYS A 162 -0.04 -2.32 4.27
CA LYS A 162 0.54 -3.48 4.96
C LYS A 162 1.83 -4.05 4.33
N SER A 163 2.55 -3.25 3.55
CA SER A 163 3.82 -3.71 2.99
C SER A 163 4.93 -3.65 4.02
N PHE A 164 5.82 -4.64 3.99
CA PHE A 164 7.09 -4.60 4.68
C PHE A 164 8.24 -4.46 3.68
N ILE A 165 9.26 -3.72 4.08
CA ILE A 165 10.35 -3.31 3.20
C ILE A 165 11.48 -4.33 3.29
N VAL A 166 11.84 -4.89 2.15
CA VAL A 166 13.00 -5.77 1.99
C VAL A 166 14.18 -4.91 1.51
N GLN A 167 15.17 -4.76 2.39
CA GLN A 167 16.40 -4.04 2.06
C GLN A 167 17.26 -4.90 1.11
N ARG A 168 17.44 -4.45 -0.14
CA ARG A 168 18.19 -5.21 -1.15
C ARG A 168 19.69 -4.95 -1.10
N SER A 169 20.09 -3.80 -0.54
CA SER A 169 21.48 -3.35 -0.43
C SER A 169 22.20 -3.87 0.83
N ALA A 170 21.49 -4.57 1.72
CA ALA A 170 22.10 -5.25 2.86
C ALA A 170 23.01 -6.37 2.32
N LYS A 171 24.31 -6.06 2.15
CA LYS A 171 25.38 -6.95 1.67
C LYS A 171 25.54 -8.27 2.45
N GLY A 172 24.72 -8.54 3.46
CA GLY A 172 24.93 -9.65 4.41
C GLY A 172 24.32 -11.00 4.04
N VAL A 173 23.20 -11.08 3.31
CA VAL A 173 22.49 -12.38 3.19
C VAL A 173 22.93 -13.18 1.96
N ARG A 174 23.17 -12.52 0.82
CA ARG A 174 23.56 -13.20 -0.43
C ARG A 174 25.01 -13.70 -0.46
N GLN A 175 25.87 -13.24 0.45
CA GLN A 175 27.27 -13.69 0.56
C GLN A 175 27.45 -14.83 1.57
N MET A 176 26.43 -15.20 2.35
CA MET A 176 26.50 -16.32 3.30
C MET A 176 25.97 -17.65 2.72
N MET A 177 25.59 -17.67 1.44
CA MET A 177 25.14 -18.87 0.72
C MET A 177 25.99 -19.18 -0.52
N ALA A 178 27.19 -18.59 -0.62
CA ALA A 178 28.18 -18.88 -1.65
C ALA A 178 29.49 -19.31 -0.99
#